data_AF-A0A382U1C4-F1
#
_entry.id   AF-A0A382U1C4-F1
#
_cell.length_a   1.000
_cell.length_b   1.000
_cell.length_c   1.000
_cell.angle_alpha   90.00
_cell.angle_beta   90.00
_cell.angle_gamma   90.00
#
_symmetry.space_group_name_H-M   'P 1'
#
loop_
_entity.id
_entity.type
_entity.pdbx_description
1 polymer ?
#
loop_
_entity_poly.entity_id
_entity_poly.type
_entity_poly.pdbx_seq_one_letter_code
_entity_poly.pdbx_strand_id
1 'polypeptide(L)' 'MNHITPFDDYPIHQAASPIAVPSSTDRNFYDRYWFNGIDPDTNYIFEIGIGVYPNRHIIDAHFSISYQGKQYSYHASQRM' A
#
# COMPACT_ATOMS: atom_id res chain seq x y z
N MET A 1 -20.50 -12.15 -3.83
CA MET A 1 -20.06 -11.58 -2.54
C MET A 1 -20.66 -10.20 -2.44
N ASN A 2 -21.08 -9.78 -1.24
CA ASN A 2 -21.60 -8.43 -1.07
C ASN A 2 -20.40 -7.46 -1.08
N HIS A 3 -20.36 -6.55 -2.05
CA HIS A 3 -19.25 -5.59 -2.24
C HIS A 3 -19.43 -4.31 -1.40
N ILE A 4 -20.48 -4.26 -0.58
CA ILE A 4 -20.81 -3.14 0.31
C ILE A 4 -20.04 -3.33 1.62
N THR A 5 -19.36 -2.28 2.04
CA THR A 5 -18.56 -2.17 3.27
C THR A 5 -19.16 -1.07 4.16
N PRO A 6 -18.79 -1.00 5.46
CA PRO A 6 -19.18 0.12 6.32
C PRO A 6 -18.69 1.49 5.81
N PHE A 7 -17.67 1.52 4.94
CA PHE A 7 -17.19 2.77 4.36
C PHE A 7 -18.12 3.34 3.29
N ASP A 8 -19.10 2.57 2.81
CA ASP A 8 -20.07 3.01 1.81
C ASP A 8 -21.11 4.01 2.33
N ASP A 9 -21.20 4.20 3.65
CA ASP A 9 -22.05 5.23 4.26
C ASP A 9 -21.39 6.62 4.28
N TYR A 10 -20.11 6.72 3.90
CA TYR A 10 -19.35 7.97 3.90
C TYR A 10 -19.17 8.52 2.47
N PRO A 11 -19.17 9.85 2.26
CA PRO A 11 -19.01 10.45 0.94
C PRO A 11 -17.54 10.47 0.50
N ILE A 12 -16.93 9.31 0.36
CA ILE A 12 -15.51 9.10 0.01
C ILE A 12 -15.31 8.19 -1.20
N HIS A 13 -16.39 7.86 -1.92
CA HIS A 13 -16.33 7.02 -3.11
C HIS A 13 -15.60 7.69 -4.26
N GLN A 14 -14.85 6.87 -5.00
CA GLN A 14 -14.19 7.26 -6.25
C GLN A 14 -15.13 7.28 -7.47
N ALA A 15 -16.28 6.60 -7.40
CA ALA A 15 -17.28 6.47 -8.46
C ALA A 15 -18.66 6.13 -7.87
N ALA A 16 -19.69 5.97 -8.70
CA ALA A 16 -21.02 5.53 -8.26
C ALA A 16 -21.09 4.04 -7.82
N SER A 17 -19.94 3.36 -7.75
CA SER A 17 -19.80 1.96 -7.33
C SER A 17 -19.42 1.87 -5.85
N PRO A 18 -19.60 0.71 -5.19
CA PRO A 18 -19.14 0.51 -3.82
C PRO A 18 -17.64 0.83 -3.66
N ILE A 19 -17.24 1.34 -2.50
CA ILE A 19 -15.88 1.83 -2.24
C ILE A 19 -14.79 0.76 -2.44
N ALA A 20 -15.14 -0.51 -2.23
CA ALA A 20 -14.25 -1.66 -2.46
C ALA A 20 -14.03 -1.99 -3.95
N VAL A 21 -14.72 -1.29 -4.87
CA VAL A 21 -14.60 -1.49 -6.32
C VAL A 21 -13.77 -0.34 -6.92
N PRO A 22 -12.64 -0.62 -7.57
CA PRO A 22 -11.87 0.38 -8.31
C PRO A 22 -12.73 1.09 -9.36
N SER A 23 -12.59 2.42 -9.46
CA SER A 23 -13.25 3.24 -10.50
C SER A 23 -12.70 2.98 -11.89
N SER A 24 -11.47 2.45 -11.98
CA SER A 24 -10.75 2.18 -13.21
C SER A 24 -10.43 0.70 -13.33
N THR A 25 -10.53 0.18 -14.56
CA THR A 25 -10.05 -1.16 -14.93
C THR A 25 -8.56 -1.19 -15.25
N ASP A 26 -7.84 -0.07 -15.08
CA ASP A 26 -6.38 -0.05 -15.26
C ASP A 26 -5.73 -1.06 -14.30
N ARG A 27 -4.91 -1.97 -14.85
CA ARG A 27 -4.12 -2.91 -14.07
C ARG A 27 -3.17 -2.23 -13.09
N ASN A 28 -2.89 -0.95 -13.27
CA ASN A 28 -2.04 -0.16 -12.39
C ASN A 28 -2.83 0.62 -11.33
N PHE A 29 -4.14 0.42 -11.17
CA PHE A 29 -4.86 0.96 -10.01
C PHE A 29 -4.30 0.34 -8.73
N TYR A 30 -3.94 1.18 -7.75
CA TYR A 30 -3.45 0.72 -6.45
C TYR A 30 -3.76 1.70 -5.33
N ASP A 31 -3.86 1.15 -4.13
CA ASP A 31 -3.75 1.90 -2.88
C ASP A 31 -2.45 1.53 -2.18
N ARG A 32 -1.91 2.45 -1.37
CA ARG A 32 -0.61 2.23 -0.71
C ARG A 32 -0.59 2.77 0.71
N TYR A 33 0.00 1.97 1.59
CA TYR A 33 0.50 2.44 2.87
C TYR A 33 2.00 2.74 2.77
N TRP A 34 2.41 3.87 3.34
CA TRP A 34 3.80 4.29 3.40
C TRP A 34 4.10 4.82 4.78
N PHE A 35 5.14 4.27 5.42
CA PHE A 35 5.62 4.71 6.72
C PHE A 35 7.13 4.78 6.69
N ASN A 36 7.70 5.76 7.38
CA ASN A 36 9.13 5.84 7.56
C ASN A 36 9.45 6.41 8.94
N GLY A 37 10.69 6.17 9.37
CA GLY A 37 11.25 6.83 10.53
C GLY A 37 12.71 7.16 10.28
N ILE A 38 13.16 8.23 10.93
CA ILE A 38 14.51 8.75 10.82
C ILE A 38 14.99 9.04 12.23
N ASP A 39 16.21 8.62 12.55
CA ASP A 39 16.94 9.04 13.72
C ASP A 39 18.17 9.86 13.26
N PRO A 40 18.16 11.18 13.47
CA PRO A 40 19.24 12.07 13.02
C PRO A 40 20.54 11.87 13.82
N ASP A 41 20.49 11.35 15.05
CA ASP A 41 21.67 11.16 15.89
C ASP A 41 22.46 9.92 15.46
N THR A 42 21.75 8.87 15.03
CA THR A 42 22.36 7.60 14.60
C THR A 42 22.47 7.44 13.09
N ASN A 43 21.99 8.42 12.30
CA ASN A 43 21.86 8.34 10.84
C ASN A 43 21.12 7.06 10.39
N TYR A 44 20.13 6.65 11.16
CA TYR A 44 19.30 5.48 10.90
C TYR A 44 18.01 5.91 10.19
N ILE A 45 17.65 5.22 9.11
CA ILE A 45 16.39 5.43 8.39
C ILE A 45 15.75 4.08 8.17
N PHE A 46 14.44 3.99 8.35
CA PHE A 46 13.65 2.85 7.85
C PHE A 46 12.47 3.32 7.02
N GLU A 47 12.00 2.44 6.16
CA GLU A 47 10.83 2.64 5.30
C GLU A 47 10.03 1.33 5.22
N ILE A 48 8.71 1.43 5.32
CA ILE A 48 7.75 0.36 5.11
C ILE A 48 6.77 0.80 4.03
N GLY A 49 6.58 -0.06 3.02
CA GLY A 49 5.58 0.14 1.97
C GLY A 49 4.70 -1.09 1.83
N ILE A 50 3.39 -0.89 1.70
CA ILE A 50 2.44 -1.96 1.32
C ILE A 50 1.61 -1.45 0.14
N GLY A 51 1.67 -2.12 -1.00
CA GLY A 51 0.85 -1.82 -2.18
C GLY A 51 -0.25 -2.86 -2.34
N VAL A 52 -1.50 -2.42 -2.48
CA VAL A 52 -2.65 -3.28 -2.76
C VAL A 52 -3.08 -3.01 -4.20
N TYR A 53 -3.12 -4.06 -5.04
CA TYR A 53 -3.45 -3.95 -6.47
C TYR A 53 -4.70 -4.78 -6.80
N PRO A 54 -5.91 -4.24 -6.57
CA PRO A 54 -7.17 -4.97 -6.71
C PRO A 54 -7.31 -5.63 -8.08
N ASN A 55 -7.07 -4.89 -9.16
CA ASN A 55 -7.22 -5.38 -10.53
C ASN A 55 -6.20 -6.47 -10.92
N ARG A 56 -5.09 -6.61 -10.17
CA ARG A 56 -4.09 -7.68 -10.36
C ARG A 56 -4.25 -8.83 -9.39
N HIS A 57 -5.07 -8.67 -8.35
CA HIS A 57 -5.18 -9.60 -7.22
C HIS A 57 -3.83 -9.87 -6.53
N ILE A 58 -3.02 -8.82 -6.32
CA ILE A 58 -1.70 -8.90 -5.66
C ILE A 58 -1.61 -7.87 -4.53
N ILE A 59 -0.93 -8.25 -3.44
CA ILE A 59 -0.40 -7.34 -2.42
C ILE A 59 1.12 -7.47 -2.40
N ASP A 60 1.80 -6.34 -2.49
CA ASP A 60 3.26 -6.23 -2.37
C ASP A 60 3.63 -5.57 -1.04
N ALA A 61 4.73 -6.01 -0.45
CA ALA A 61 5.32 -5.42 0.75
C ALA A 61 6.80 -5.08 0.51
N HIS A 62 7.23 -3.99 1.12
CA HIS A 62 8.59 -3.49 1.13
C HIS A 62 8.99 -3.13 2.55
N PHE A 63 10.19 -3.50 2.93
CA PHE A 63 10.85 -2.99 4.13
C PHE A 63 12.31 -2.69 3.83
N SER A 64 12.74 -1.48 4.11
CA SER A 64 14.13 -1.08 3.98
C SER A 64 14.66 -0.39 5.23
N ILE A 65 15.94 -0.59 5.46
CA ILE A 65 16.72 0.12 6.48
C ILE A 65 17.98 0.66 5.81
N SER A 66 18.33 1.92 6.08
CA SER A 66 19.63 2.50 5.79
C SER A 66 20.34 2.81 7.11
N TYR A 67 21.55 2.27 7.28
CA TYR A 67 22.35 2.44 8.49
C TYR A 67 23.85 2.34 8.16
N GLN A 68 24.65 3.24 8.72
CA GLN A 68 26.12 3.27 8.53
C GLN A 68 26.56 3.18 7.06
N GLY A 69 25.88 3.90 6.17
CA GLY A 69 26.21 3.95 4.74
C GLY A 69 25.84 2.69 3.96
N LYS A 70 25.05 1.78 4.53
CA LYS A 70 24.55 0.58 3.85
C LYS A 70 23.03 0.47 3.93
N GLN A 71 22.42 0.10 2.81
CA GLN A 71 21.00 -0.18 2.71
C GLN A 71 20.73 -1.69 2.71
N TYR A 72 19.72 -2.09 3.46
CA TYR A 72 19.18 -3.45 3.51
C TYR A 72 17.73 -3.38 3.10
N SER A 73 17.36 -4.15 2.08
CA SER A 73 16.02 -4.12 1.52
C SER A 73 15.44 -5.52 1.43
N TYR A 74 14.17 -5.64 1.80
CA TYR A 74 13.38 -6.85 1.67
C TYR A 74 12.09 -6.52 0.92
N HIS A 75 11.75 -7.39 -0.03
CA HIS A 75 10.55 -7.29 -0.85
C HIS A 75 9.80 -8.61 -0.79
N ALA A 76 8.48 -8.54 -0.63
CA ALA A 76 7.61 -9.70 -0.66
C ALA A 76 6.37 -9.39 -1.51
N SER A 77 5.79 -10.44 -2.09
CA SER A 77 4.58 -10.35 -2.92
C SER A 77 3.72 -11.59 -2.66
N GLN A 78 2.40 -11.40 -2.59
CA GLN A 78 1.44 -12.51 -2.50
C GLN A 78 0.16 -12.20 -3.27
N ARG A 79 -0.59 -13.26 -3.58
CA ARG A 79 -1.93 -13.15 -4.18
C ARG A 79 -2.96 -12.78 -3.10
N MET A 80 -3.95 -11.97 -3.48
CA MET A 80 -5.13 -11.64 -2.66
C MET A 80 -6.18 -12.74 -2.67
#